data_AF-A0A6T7JA58-F1
#
_entry.id   AF-A0A6T7JA58-F1
#
_cell.length_a   1.000
_cell.length_b   1.000
_cell.length_c   1.000
_cell.angle_alpha   90.00
_cell.angle_beta   90.00
_cell.angle_gamma   90.00
#
_symmetry.space_group_name_H-M   'P 1'
#
loop_
_entity.id
_entity.type
_entity.pdbx_description
1 polymer ?
#
loop_
_entity_poly.entity_id
_entity_poly.type
_entity_poly.pdbx_seq_one_letter_code
_entity_poly.pdbx_strand_id
1 'polypeptide(L)'
;MLRATQSAASTVIRRQAAALAERRSGMASKAGPLEADSGGLATKAHHAMTTFLLVGTPVLFMVPDSYTDGAMNRTFGAIIALNISAHSWVGLNYVATDYAPKISKSFVGPARYLSAGIGIITLLGLGKIALVSPGGIKGTIKGLWNPPPKGDKK
;
A
#
# COMPACT_ATOMS: atom_id res chain seq x y z
N MET A 1 13.68 -11.17 -54.48
CA MET A 1 13.31 -9.90 -53.80
C MET A 1 12.86 -10.13 -52.34
N LEU A 2 13.62 -10.87 -51.51
CA LEU A 2 13.17 -11.33 -50.17
C LEU A 2 14.09 -10.90 -49.01
N ARG A 3 15.03 -9.98 -49.24
CA ARG A 3 16.00 -9.52 -48.22
C ARG A 3 15.72 -8.11 -47.66
N ALA A 4 14.86 -7.31 -48.30
CA ALA A 4 14.59 -5.93 -47.88
C ALA A 4 13.61 -5.83 -46.69
N THR A 5 12.72 -6.80 -46.52
CA THR A 5 11.65 -6.77 -45.50
C THR A 5 12.12 -7.17 -44.10
N GLN A 6 13.18 -7.99 -43.97
CA GLN A 6 13.75 -8.36 -42.66
C GLN A 6 14.48 -7.18 -41.97
N SER A 7 15.06 -6.26 -42.75
CA SER A 7 15.82 -5.12 -42.22
C SER A 7 14.91 -4.05 -41.58
N ALA A 8 13.77 -3.74 -42.20
CA ALA A 8 12.82 -2.76 -41.68
C ALA A 8 12.14 -3.21 -40.37
N ALA A 9 11.74 -4.48 -40.26
CA ALA A 9 11.16 -5.04 -39.04
C ALA A 9 12.13 -4.98 -37.85
N SER A 10 13.42 -5.24 -38.09
CA SER A 10 14.45 -5.16 -37.04
C SER A 10 14.66 -3.73 -36.52
N THR A 11 14.47 -2.74 -37.38
CA THR A 11 14.65 -1.32 -37.04
C THR A 11 13.45 -0.79 -36.26
N VAL A 12 12.23 -1.22 -36.61
CA VAL A 12 11.01 -0.87 -35.86
C VAL A 12 11.05 -1.46 -34.45
N ILE A 13 11.43 -2.74 -34.31
CA ILE A 13 11.55 -3.39 -32.99
C ILE A 13 12.63 -2.71 -32.13
N ARG A 14 13.78 -2.36 -32.71
CA ARG A 14 14.84 -1.64 -31.98
C ARG A 14 14.41 -0.23 -31.57
N ARG A 15 13.67 0.49 -32.43
CA ARG A 15 13.11 1.81 -32.10
C ARG A 15 12.06 1.75 -31.00
N GLN A 16 11.19 0.73 -31.02
CA GLN A 16 10.23 0.50 -29.94
C GLN A 16 10.92 0.13 -28.63
N ALA A 17 11.93 -0.74 -28.66
CA ALA A 17 12.72 -1.10 -27.49
C ALA A 17 13.49 0.10 -26.92
N ALA A 18 14.08 0.93 -27.79
CA ALA A 18 14.74 2.17 -27.40
C ALA A 18 13.76 3.20 -26.81
N ALA A 19 12.58 3.38 -27.42
CA ALA A 19 11.54 4.26 -26.88
C ALA A 19 10.98 3.76 -25.53
N LEU A 20 10.88 2.44 -25.33
CA LEU A 20 10.52 1.84 -24.05
C LEU A 20 11.64 2.01 -23.00
N ALA A 21 12.90 1.89 -23.41
CA ALA A 21 14.05 2.15 -22.54
C ALA A 21 14.15 3.63 -22.14
N GLU A 22 13.89 4.54 -23.07
CA GLU A 22 13.90 5.99 -22.87
C GLU A 22 12.72 6.45 -22.01
N ARG A 23 11.52 5.85 -22.18
CA ARG A 23 10.40 6.03 -21.23
C ARG A 23 10.73 5.51 -19.83
N ARG A 24 11.45 4.38 -19.73
CA ARG A 24 11.94 3.86 -18.43
C ARG A 24 12.97 4.77 -17.78
N SER A 25 13.87 5.38 -18.55
CA SER A 25 14.89 6.30 -18.02
C SER A 25 14.34 7.68 -17.68
N GLY A 26 13.36 8.19 -18.44
CA GLY A 26 12.67 9.46 -18.15
C GLY A 26 11.80 9.42 -16.88
N MET A 27 11.37 8.22 -16.46
CA MET A 27 10.64 8.00 -15.20
C MET A 27 11.54 7.90 -13.97
N ALA A 28 12.87 7.90 -14.14
CA ALA A 28 13.85 7.96 -13.05
C ALA A 28 14.15 9.42 -12.64
N SER A 29 13.13 10.29 -12.65
CA SER A 29 13.16 11.51 -11.83
C SER A 29 13.42 11.08 -10.39
N LYS A 30 14.30 11.79 -9.67
CA LYS A 30 14.49 11.56 -8.23
C LYS A 30 13.18 11.90 -7.52
N ALA A 31 12.34 10.88 -7.38
CA ALA A 31 11.11 10.93 -6.62
C ALA A 31 11.37 11.59 -5.28
N GLY A 32 10.63 12.66 -4.98
CA GLY A 32 10.68 13.26 -3.66
C GLY A 32 10.20 12.25 -2.60
N PRO A 33 10.61 12.37 -1.32
CA PRO A 33 10.14 11.49 -0.24
C PRO A 33 8.61 11.46 -0.07
N LEU A 34 7.91 12.48 -0.57
CA LEU A 34 6.45 12.59 -0.54
C LEU A 34 5.77 11.98 -1.78
N GLU A 35 6.52 11.61 -2.80
CA GLU A 35 6.01 11.03 -4.04
C GLU A 35 5.95 9.50 -3.91
N ALA A 36 5.22 9.03 -2.91
CA ALA A 36 5.18 7.61 -2.52
C ALA A 36 4.56 6.70 -3.60
N ASP A 37 3.93 7.28 -4.62
CA ASP A 37 3.37 6.61 -5.80
C ASP A 37 4.35 6.49 -6.97
N SER A 38 5.54 7.08 -6.85
CA SER A 38 6.50 7.22 -7.95
C SER A 38 7.70 6.26 -7.83
N GLY A 39 8.19 5.81 -9.00
CA GLY A 39 9.33 4.91 -9.10
C GLY A 39 8.98 3.43 -8.95
N GLY A 40 9.76 2.58 -9.62
CA GLY A 40 9.49 1.14 -9.69
C GLY A 40 9.61 0.41 -8.34
N LEU A 41 10.40 0.92 -7.39
CA LEU A 41 10.50 0.34 -6.05
C LEU A 41 9.23 0.57 -5.24
N ALA A 42 8.67 1.78 -5.28
CA ALA A 42 7.46 2.12 -4.55
C ALA A 42 6.27 1.31 -5.05
N THR A 43 6.11 1.17 -6.37
CA THR A 43 5.07 0.32 -6.97
C THR A 43 5.24 -1.14 -6.59
N LYS A 44 6.47 -1.68 -6.60
CA LYS A 44 6.74 -3.06 -6.14
C LYS A 44 6.38 -3.25 -4.67
N ALA A 45 6.77 -2.30 -3.81
CA ALA A 45 6.42 -2.34 -2.39
C ALA A 45 4.90 -2.28 -2.18
N HIS A 46 4.20 -1.44 -2.94
CA HIS A 46 2.74 -1.35 -2.90
C HIS A 46 2.07 -2.69 -3.24
N HIS A 47 2.50 -3.35 -4.32
CA HIS A 47 1.98 -4.66 -4.70
C HIS A 47 2.34 -5.77 -3.71
N ALA A 48 3.53 -5.72 -3.11
CA ALA A 48 3.89 -6.64 -2.04
C ALA A 48 2.99 -6.47 -0.81
N MET A 49 2.68 -5.22 -0.44
CA MET A 49 1.71 -4.91 0.61
C MET A 49 0.31 -5.40 0.26
N THR A 50 -0.18 -5.17 -0.97
CA THR A 50 -1.45 -5.72 -1.46
C THR A 50 -1.51 -7.24 -1.33
N THR A 51 -0.45 -7.93 -1.77
CA THR A 51 -0.38 -9.39 -1.73
C THR A 51 -0.36 -9.90 -0.30
N PHE A 52 0.39 -9.24 0.57
CA PHE A 52 0.39 -9.53 2.00
C PHE A 52 -1.01 -9.36 2.60
N LEU A 53 -1.73 -8.28 2.30
CA LEU A 53 -3.09 -8.08 2.84
C LEU A 53 -4.07 -9.12 2.29
N LEU A 54 -3.96 -9.48 1.01
CA LEU A 54 -4.82 -10.48 0.37
C LEU A 54 -4.69 -11.85 1.03
N VAL A 55 -3.46 -12.29 1.31
CA VAL A 55 -3.19 -13.63 1.86
C VAL A 55 -3.15 -13.63 3.39
N GLY A 56 -2.45 -12.66 3.98
CA GLY A 56 -2.23 -12.56 5.41
C GLY A 56 -3.50 -12.27 6.21
N THR A 57 -4.43 -11.48 5.67
CA THR A 57 -5.70 -11.17 6.35
C THR A 57 -6.52 -12.42 6.62
N PRO A 58 -6.95 -13.22 5.61
CA PRO A 58 -7.75 -14.42 5.88
C PRO A 58 -7.00 -15.42 6.77
N VAL A 59 -5.70 -15.61 6.58
CA VAL A 59 -4.88 -16.49 7.44
C VAL A 59 -4.97 -16.05 8.91
N LEU A 60 -4.74 -14.77 9.20
CA LEU A 60 -4.77 -14.27 10.58
C LEU A 60 -6.14 -14.46 11.26
N PHE A 61 -7.22 -14.27 10.50
CA PHE A 61 -8.59 -14.40 11.03
C PHE A 61 -9.05 -15.86 11.13
N MET A 62 -8.52 -16.77 10.32
CA MET A 62 -8.88 -18.20 10.35
C MET A 62 -8.09 -19.00 11.38
N VAL A 63 -6.90 -18.53 11.79
CA VAL A 63 -6.12 -19.22 12.84
C VAL A 63 -6.85 -19.11 14.20
N PRO A 64 -7.00 -20.20 14.97
CA PRO A 64 -7.65 -20.15 16.28
C PRO A 64 -6.92 -19.24 17.27
N ASP A 65 -7.68 -18.60 18.18
CA ASP A 65 -7.13 -17.63 19.14
C ASP A 65 -6.03 -18.25 20.01
N SER A 66 -6.14 -19.54 20.36
CA SER A 66 -5.15 -20.30 21.12
C SER A 66 -3.74 -20.29 20.53
N TYR A 67 -3.59 -20.08 19.22
CA TYR A 67 -2.30 -19.99 18.52
C TYR A 67 -1.84 -18.56 18.29
N THR A 68 -2.74 -17.58 18.43
CA THR A 68 -2.46 -16.17 18.15
C THR A 68 -2.50 -15.29 19.39
N ASP A 69 -2.80 -15.81 20.57
CA ASP A 69 -2.94 -14.99 21.78
C ASP A 69 -1.63 -14.34 22.26
N GLY A 70 -1.78 -13.25 23.01
CA GLY A 70 -0.67 -12.52 23.61
C GLY A 70 0.25 -11.84 22.60
N ALA A 71 1.55 -12.17 22.67
CA ALA A 71 2.60 -11.51 21.88
C ALA A 71 2.42 -11.71 20.37
N MET A 72 1.91 -12.87 19.95
CA MET A 72 1.73 -13.18 18.53
C MET A 72 0.69 -12.23 17.90
N ASN A 73 -0.44 -12.02 18.58
CA ASN A 73 -1.47 -11.08 18.15
C ASN A 73 -0.94 -9.65 18.01
N ARG A 74 -0.13 -9.22 18.99
CA ARG A 74 0.44 -7.87 19.01
C ARG A 74 1.41 -7.66 17.86
N THR A 75 2.31 -8.62 17.63
CA THR A 75 3.29 -8.55 16.53
C THR A 75 2.60 -8.54 15.19
N PHE A 76 1.69 -9.49 14.93
CA PHE A 76 0.94 -9.51 13.68
C PHE A 76 0.04 -8.28 13.51
N GLY A 77 -0.59 -7.83 14.59
CA GLY A 77 -1.37 -6.61 14.61
C GLY A 77 -0.52 -5.39 14.24
N ALA A 78 0.71 -5.29 14.74
CA ALA A 78 1.62 -4.20 14.41
C ALA A 78 2.07 -4.27 12.94
N ILE A 79 2.33 -5.47 12.41
CA ILE A 79 2.64 -5.66 10.98
C ILE A 79 1.45 -5.26 10.11
N ILE A 80 0.24 -5.66 10.47
CA ILE A 80 -0.99 -5.28 9.77
C ILE A 80 -1.20 -3.76 9.85
N ALA A 81 -1.02 -3.15 11.01
CA ALA A 81 -1.11 -1.70 11.18
C ALA A 81 -0.14 -0.97 10.23
N LEU A 82 1.14 -1.37 10.24
CA LEU A 82 2.14 -0.82 9.35
C LEU A 82 1.76 -1.00 7.87
N ASN A 83 1.36 -2.21 7.50
CA ASN A 83 1.02 -2.53 6.12
C ASN A 83 -0.20 -1.74 5.63
N ILE A 84 -1.30 -1.71 6.39
CA ILE A 84 -2.50 -0.93 6.05
C ILE A 84 -2.15 0.55 5.91
N SER A 85 -1.40 1.12 6.86
CA SER A 85 -1.04 2.54 6.84
C SER A 85 -0.15 2.90 5.65
N ALA A 86 0.89 2.10 5.38
CA ALA A 86 1.80 2.33 4.27
C ALA A 86 1.11 2.08 2.91
N HIS A 87 0.32 1.02 2.80
CA HIS A 87 -0.48 0.72 1.60
C HIS A 87 -1.46 1.86 1.29
N SER A 88 -2.17 2.34 2.31
CA SER A 88 -3.13 3.45 2.17
C SER A 88 -2.45 4.77 1.84
N TRP A 89 -1.28 5.05 2.41
CA TRP A 89 -0.51 6.25 2.09
C TRP A 89 -0.11 6.28 0.61
N VAL A 90 0.42 5.17 0.08
CA VAL A 90 0.76 5.07 -1.35
C VAL A 90 -0.49 5.17 -2.23
N GLY A 91 -1.59 4.48 -1.85
CA GLY A 91 -2.86 4.55 -2.58
C GLY A 91 -3.43 5.97 -2.64
N LEU A 92 -3.39 6.71 -1.53
CA LEU A 92 -3.82 8.11 -1.49
C LEU A 92 -2.89 9.03 -2.29
N ASN A 93 -1.61 8.68 -2.47
CA ASN A 93 -0.73 9.42 -3.36
C ASN A 93 -1.14 9.23 -4.83
N TYR A 94 -1.51 8.02 -5.25
CA TYR A 94 -2.11 7.81 -6.59
C TYR A 94 -3.36 8.67 -6.78
N VAL A 95 -4.26 8.71 -5.78
CA VAL A 95 -5.45 9.58 -5.82
C VAL A 95 -5.06 11.07 -5.90
N ALA A 96 -4.08 11.51 -5.12
CA ALA A 96 -3.60 12.89 -5.18
C ALA A 96 -3.05 13.24 -6.58
N THR A 97 -2.26 12.35 -7.18
CA THR A 97 -1.71 12.53 -8.53
C THR A 97 -2.79 12.57 -9.59
N ASP A 98 -3.83 11.74 -9.49
CA ASP A 98 -4.90 11.64 -10.49
C ASP A 98 -5.94 12.78 -10.41
N TYR A 99 -6.16 13.36 -9.22
CA TYR A 99 -7.27 14.28 -8.98
C TYR A 99 -6.86 15.68 -8.51
N ALA A 100 -5.77 15.84 -7.76
CA ALA A 100 -5.36 17.18 -7.30
C ALA A 100 -5.02 18.16 -8.44
N PRO A 101 -4.32 17.75 -9.53
CA PRO A 101 -4.02 18.66 -10.64
C PRO A 101 -5.26 19.16 -11.39
N LYS A 102 -6.37 18.41 -11.33
CA LYS A 102 -7.65 18.80 -11.93
C LYS A 102 -8.31 19.97 -11.19
N ILE A 103 -7.99 20.14 -9.91
CA ILE A 103 -8.39 21.29 -9.09
C ILE A 103 -7.37 22.43 -9.29
N SER A 104 -6.10 22.14 -9.00
CA SER A 104 -4.98 23.04 -9.24
C SER A 104 -3.65 22.27 -9.22
N LYS A 105 -2.73 22.61 -10.11
CA LYS A 105 -1.36 22.05 -10.11
C LYS A 105 -0.61 22.35 -8.81
N SER A 106 -0.86 23.49 -8.17
CA SER A 106 -0.23 23.84 -6.90
C SER A 106 -0.75 23.03 -5.70
N PHE A 107 -1.91 22.36 -5.85
CA PHE A 107 -2.54 21.61 -4.77
C PHE A 107 -1.95 20.20 -4.57
N VAL A 108 -1.17 19.69 -5.53
CA VAL A 108 -0.56 18.34 -5.45
C VAL A 108 0.33 18.18 -4.22
N GLY A 109 1.20 19.16 -3.96
CA GLY A 109 2.09 19.15 -2.79
C GLY A 109 1.30 19.07 -1.46
N PRO A 110 0.41 20.03 -1.18
CA PRO A 110 -0.47 20.00 0.00
C PRO A 110 -1.26 18.69 0.16
N ALA A 111 -1.81 18.14 -0.93
CA ALA A 111 -2.53 16.86 -0.89
C ALA A 111 -1.64 15.69 -0.45
N ARG A 112 -0.38 15.64 -0.93
CA ARG A 112 0.60 14.62 -0.53
C ARG A 112 1.04 14.77 0.93
N TYR A 113 1.20 16.01 1.43
CA TYR A 113 1.47 16.26 2.84
C TYR A 113 0.33 15.78 3.74
N LEU A 114 -0.91 16.09 3.37
CA LEU A 114 -2.10 15.61 4.10
C LEU A 114 -2.17 14.09 4.09
N SER A 115 -1.94 13.47 2.93
CA SER A 115 -1.89 12.01 2.79
C SER A 115 -0.85 11.38 3.72
N ALA A 116 0.36 11.94 3.78
CA ALA A 116 1.40 11.46 4.70
C ALA A 116 0.99 11.62 6.18
N GLY A 117 0.40 12.77 6.54
CA GLY A 117 -0.11 13.01 7.89
C GLY A 117 -1.19 12.00 8.30
N ILE A 118 -2.16 11.72 7.42
CA ILE A 118 -3.19 10.71 7.65
C ILE A 118 -2.57 9.32 7.78
N GLY A 119 -1.57 8.98 6.97
CA GLY A 119 -0.82 7.72 7.07
C GLY A 119 -0.18 7.53 8.44
N ILE A 120 0.48 8.56 8.97
CA ILE A 120 1.09 8.54 10.30
C ILE A 120 0.03 8.41 11.41
N ILE A 121 -1.04 9.20 11.36
CA ILE A 121 -2.13 9.13 12.35
C ILE A 121 -2.75 7.73 12.35
N THR A 122 -2.98 7.16 11.16
CA THR A 122 -3.51 5.81 11.00
C THR A 122 -2.57 4.77 11.61
N LEU A 123 -1.26 4.90 11.39
CA LEU A 123 -0.26 3.99 11.95
C LEU A 123 -0.26 4.04 13.47
N LEU A 124 -0.33 5.23 14.05
CA LEU A 124 -0.38 5.41 15.51
C LEU A 124 -1.69 4.86 16.09
N GLY A 125 -2.83 5.12 15.45
CA GLY A 125 -4.13 4.63 15.89
C GLY A 125 -4.23 3.09 15.84
N LEU A 126 -3.89 2.50 14.70
CA LEU A 126 -3.90 1.04 14.53
C LEU A 126 -2.80 0.37 15.36
N GLY A 127 -1.62 0.98 15.46
CA GLY A 127 -0.52 0.49 16.30
C GLY A 127 -0.91 0.47 17.78
N LYS A 128 -1.59 1.51 18.28
CA LYS A 128 -2.14 1.52 19.64
C LYS A 128 -3.11 0.35 19.85
N ILE A 129 -4.04 0.14 18.91
CA ILE A 129 -5.00 -0.98 18.99
C ILE A 129 -4.25 -2.31 18.99
N ALA A 130 -3.27 -2.49 18.10
CA ALA A 130 -2.50 -3.72 18.00
C ALA A 130 -1.74 -4.06 19.28
N LEU A 131 -1.12 -3.07 19.92
CA LEU A 131 -0.21 -3.29 21.04
C LEU A 131 -0.91 -3.29 22.41
N VAL A 132 -1.95 -2.47 22.57
CA VAL A 132 -2.54 -2.17 23.88
C VAL A 132 -3.91 -2.82 24.06
N SER A 133 -4.72 -2.92 23.00
CA SER A 133 -6.09 -3.43 23.15
C SER A 133 -6.13 -4.93 23.43
N PRO A 134 -7.07 -5.41 24.28
CA PRO A 134 -7.31 -6.84 24.46
C PRO A 134 -7.60 -7.53 23.12
N GLY A 135 -6.83 -8.57 22.80
CA GLY A 135 -6.94 -9.28 21.53
C GLY A 135 -6.48 -8.48 20.29
N GLY A 136 -5.88 -7.29 20.46
CA GLY A 136 -5.33 -6.50 19.36
C GLY A 136 -6.35 -6.13 18.28
N ILE A 137 -5.87 -6.01 17.03
CA ILE A 137 -6.73 -5.70 15.87
C ILE A 137 -7.75 -6.82 15.62
N LYS A 138 -7.33 -8.09 15.70
CA LYS A 138 -8.20 -9.25 15.50
C LYS A 138 -9.34 -9.28 16.51
N GLY A 139 -9.04 -9.10 17.79
CA GLY A 139 -10.01 -9.06 18.88
C GLY A 139 -10.96 -7.88 18.76
N THR A 140 -10.48 -6.72 18.33
CA THR A 140 -11.33 -5.55 18.06
C THR A 140 -12.36 -5.87 16.98
N ILE A 141 -11.94 -6.48 15.87
CA ILE A 141 -12.85 -6.87 14.77
C ILE A 141 -13.82 -7.96 15.23
N LYS A 142 -13.34 -8.99 15.94
CA LYS A 142 -14.21 -10.06 16.48
C LYS A 142 -15.22 -9.52 17.49
N GLY A 143 -14.84 -8.57 18.33
CA GLY A 143 -15.73 -7.93 19.31
C GLY A 143 -16.77 -7.02 18.65
N LEU A 144 -16.44 -6.37 17.54
CA LEU A 144 -17.41 -5.65 16.73
C LEU A 144 -18.40 -6.60 16.02
N TRP A 145 -17.91 -7.74 15.53
CA TRP A 145 -18.71 -8.74 14.80
C TRP A 145 -19.59 -9.59 15.72
N ASN A 146 -19.10 -9.91 16.92
CA ASN A 146 -19.79 -10.71 17.93
C ASN A 146 -19.79 -9.94 19.27
N PRO A 147 -20.62 -8.89 19.38
CA PRO A 147 -20.67 -8.08 20.59
C PRO A 147 -21.13 -8.93 21.78
N PRO A 148 -20.55 -8.72 22.99
CA PRO A 148 -21.00 -9.42 24.18
C PRO A 148 -22.47 -9.09 24.48
N PRO A 149 -23.22 -10.03 25.10
CA PRO A 149 -24.59 -9.77 25.54
C PRO A 149 -24.67 -8.51 26.41
N LYS A 150 -25.72 -7.69 26.23
CA LYS A 150 -25.96 -6.48 27.05
C LYS A 150 -26.05 -6.87 28.53
N GLY A 151 -24.96 -6.71 29.26
CA GLY A 151 -24.87 -7.05 30.69
C GLY A 151 -23.44 -7.39 31.12
N ASP A 152 -22.69 -8.06 30.25
CA ASP A 152 -21.30 -8.43 30.49
C ASP A 152 -20.37 -7.32 30.01
N LYS A 153 -20.26 -6.25 30.81
CA LYS A 153 -19.16 -5.29 30.66
C LYS A 153 -17.90 -5.94 31.24
N LYS A 154 -17.02 -6.43 30.38
CA LYS A 154 -15.63 -6.74 30.76
C LYS A 154 -14.78 -5.48 30.77
#